data_AF-A0A6M5YST3-F1
#
_entry.id   AF-A0A6M5YST3-F1
#
_cell.length_a   1.000
_cell.length_b   1.000
_cell.length_c   1.000
_cell.angle_alpha   90.00
_cell.angle_beta   90.00
_cell.angle_gamma   90.00
#
_symmetry.space_group_name_H-M   'P 1'
#
loop_
_entity.id
_entity.type
_entity.pdbx_description
1 polymer ?
#
loop_
_entity_poly.entity_id
_entity_poly.type
_entity_poly.pdbx_seq_one_letter_code
_entity_poly.pdbx_strand_id
1 'polypeptide(L)'
;MRVDLFGLTMEAPSVTFYLWSPWRCTALEHKLFEALKTVPNATVEAAPDEIRLHVTETKSWRTAVQNLSRVLKGWQEEATDGGKDERRSWRWLLEADVDATGYDMTGEKASIWAYVRLSLDRGGPGEAEKGEDIDLNGFGVQVWGEKAE
;
A
#
# COMPACT_ATOMS: atom_id res chain seq x y z
N MET A 1 14.69 11.30 -2.90
CA MET A 1 14.07 10.58 -4.04
C MET A 1 12.68 11.12 -4.25
N ARG A 2 12.29 11.29 -5.51
CA ARG A 2 10.97 11.80 -5.86
C ARG A 2 9.95 10.67 -5.81
N VAL A 3 9.04 10.75 -4.86
CA VAL A 3 7.88 9.86 -4.72
C VAL A 3 6.72 10.53 -5.43
N ASP A 4 6.25 9.91 -6.52
CA ASP A 4 5.03 10.29 -7.23
C ASP A 4 4.01 9.16 -7.07
N LEU A 5 2.92 9.46 -6.35
CA LEU A 5 1.77 8.58 -6.17
C LEU A 5 0.56 9.18 -6.88
N PHE A 6 0.39 8.81 -8.16
CA PHE A 6 -0.74 9.24 -9.00
C PHE A 6 -0.92 10.77 -9.06
N GLY A 7 0.19 11.52 -9.19
CA GLY A 7 0.18 12.98 -9.26
C GLY A 7 0.35 13.68 -7.92
N LEU A 8 0.28 12.95 -6.79
CA LEU A 8 0.74 13.46 -5.50
C LEU A 8 2.26 13.27 -5.40
N THR A 9 2.99 14.38 -5.33
CA THR A 9 4.46 14.36 -5.36
C THR A 9 5.07 14.81 -4.04
N MET A 10 6.06 14.07 -3.56
CA MET A 10 6.86 14.41 -2.38
C MET A 10 8.33 14.05 -2.60
N GLU A 11 9.23 14.78 -1.95
CA GLU A 11 10.63 14.40 -1.84
C GLU A 11 10.83 13.68 -0.50
N ALA A 12 11.46 12.50 -0.56
CA ALA A 12 11.68 11.66 0.60
C ALA A 12 13.03 10.95 0.50
N PRO A 13 13.75 10.68 1.60
CA PRO A 13 14.99 9.90 1.57
C PRO A 13 14.76 8.45 1.11
N SER A 14 13.63 7.85 1.48
CA SER A 14 13.33 6.45 1.19
C SER A 14 11.84 6.13 1.33
N VAL A 15 11.47 4.95 0.83
CA VAL A 15 10.17 4.33 1.01
C VAL A 15 10.37 2.91 1.53
N THR A 16 9.53 2.49 2.47
CA THR A 16 9.51 1.11 2.97
C THR A 16 8.14 0.49 2.76
N PHE A 17 8.12 -0.73 2.24
CA PHE A 17 6.93 -1.55 2.13
C PHE A 17 6.96 -2.60 3.24
N TYR A 18 5.80 -2.86 3.85
CA TYR A 18 5.63 -3.76 4.97
C TYR A 18 4.66 -4.88 4.63
N LEU A 19 4.96 -6.07 5.14
CA LEU A 19 4.03 -7.17 5.32
C LEU A 19 4.05 -7.58 6.80
N TRP A 20 3.08 -7.11 7.57
CA TRP A 20 2.99 -7.37 9.01
C TRP A 20 2.26 -8.67 9.32
N SER A 21 2.74 -9.40 10.31
CA SER A 21 2.20 -10.70 10.71
C SER A 21 1.87 -11.60 9.51
N PRO A 22 2.85 -11.98 8.65
CA PRO A 22 2.58 -12.62 7.36
C PRO A 22 1.66 -13.85 7.41
N TRP A 23 1.65 -14.59 8.53
CA TRP A 23 0.75 -15.74 8.74
C TRP A 23 -0.73 -15.38 8.91
N ARG A 24 -1.05 -14.10 9.15
CA ARG A 24 -2.41 -13.54 9.22
C ARG A 24 -2.83 -12.80 7.96
N CYS A 25 -1.89 -12.48 7.07
CA CYS A 25 -2.19 -11.74 5.85
C CYS A 25 -3.06 -12.55 4.88
N THR A 26 -3.96 -11.84 4.22
CA THR A 26 -4.75 -12.33 3.10
C THR A 26 -3.87 -12.69 1.90
N ALA A 27 -4.41 -13.52 1.00
CA ALA A 27 -3.72 -13.85 -0.24
C ALA A 27 -3.42 -12.62 -1.12
N LEU A 28 -4.26 -11.57 -1.07
CA LEU A 28 -4.01 -10.35 -1.82
C LEU A 28 -2.82 -9.56 -1.25
N GLU A 29 -2.72 -9.43 0.08
CA GLU A 29 -1.57 -8.79 0.73
C GLU A 29 -0.26 -9.50 0.41
N HIS A 30 -0.27 -10.84 0.42
CA HIS A 30 0.86 -11.64 -0.06
C HIS A 30 1.18 -11.35 -1.52
N LYS A 31 0.18 -11.37 -2.43
CA LYS A 31 0.38 -11.04 -3.85
C LYS A 31 0.99 -9.65 -4.06
N LEU A 32 0.53 -8.65 -3.29
CA LEU A 32 1.06 -7.29 -3.33
C LEU A 32 2.54 -7.28 -2.95
N PHE A 33 2.90 -7.91 -1.83
CA PHE A 33 4.27 -7.93 -1.35
C PHE A 33 5.21 -8.76 -2.25
N GLU A 34 4.77 -9.92 -2.72
CA GLU A 34 5.53 -10.76 -3.65
C GLU A 34 5.85 -10.02 -4.97
N ALA A 35 4.91 -9.20 -5.47
CA ALA A 35 5.15 -8.39 -6.67
C ALA A 35 6.29 -7.37 -6.48
N LEU A 36 6.57 -6.95 -5.24
CA LEU A 36 7.65 -6.02 -4.92
C LEU A 36 9.03 -6.68 -4.92
N LYS A 37 9.13 -8.01 -4.77
CA LYS A 37 10.44 -8.71 -4.78
C LYS A 37 11.19 -8.59 -6.12
N THR A 38 10.48 -8.19 -7.18
CA THR A 38 11.06 -7.95 -8.51
C THR A 38 11.60 -6.52 -8.69
N VAL A 39 11.41 -5.64 -7.69
CA VAL A 39 11.87 -4.25 -7.74
C VAL A 39 13.40 -4.22 -7.66
N PRO A 40 14.09 -3.56 -8.61
CA PRO A 40 15.55 -3.48 -8.60
C PRO A 40 16.05 -2.61 -7.44
N ASN A 41 17.27 -2.87 -6.97
CA ASN A 41 17.95 -2.06 -5.94
C ASN A 41 17.14 -1.90 -4.65
N ALA A 42 16.27 -2.87 -4.34
CA ALA A 42 15.53 -2.92 -3.08
C ALA A 42 16.22 -3.85 -2.09
N THR A 43 16.24 -3.46 -0.82
CA THR A 43 16.76 -4.28 0.28
C THR A 43 15.60 -4.95 0.99
N VAL A 44 15.66 -6.27 1.16
CA VAL A 44 14.63 -7.03 1.88
C VAL A 44 15.15 -7.43 3.25
N GLU A 45 14.38 -7.12 4.27
CA GLU A 45 14.64 -7.51 5.66
C GLU A 45 13.48 -8.38 6.15
N ALA A 46 13.78 -9.59 6.62
CA ALA A 46 12.79 -10.50 7.17
C ALA A 46 13.00 -10.63 8.68
N ALA A 47 11.94 -10.39 9.43
CA ALA A 47 11.83 -10.64 10.86
C ALA A 47 10.72 -11.68 11.12
N PRO A 48 10.63 -12.25 12.33
CA PRO A 48 9.58 -13.22 12.65
C PRO A 48 8.18 -12.68 12.40
N ASP A 49 7.93 -11.41 12.77
CA ASP A 49 6.60 -10.79 12.77
C ASP A 49 6.33 -9.83 11.60
N GLU A 50 7.30 -9.64 10.71
CA GLU A 50 7.17 -8.73 9.57
C GLU A 50 8.22 -8.99 8.50
N ILE A 51 7.88 -8.60 7.26
CA ILE A 51 8.84 -8.51 6.16
C ILE A 51 8.82 -7.09 5.65
N ARG A 52 10.01 -6.51 5.46
CA ARG A 52 10.20 -5.14 5.00
C ARG A 52 10.95 -5.14 3.68
N LEU A 53 10.57 -4.23 2.79
CA LEU A 53 11.30 -3.97 1.56
C LEU A 53 11.59 -2.47 1.47
N HIS A 54 12.86 -2.12 1.46
CA HIS A 54 13.35 -0.74 1.47
C HIS A 54 13.78 -0.31 0.07
N VAL A 55 13.35 0.89 -0.35
CA VAL A 55 13.68 1.51 -1.63
C VAL A 55 14.19 2.94 -1.38
N THR A 56 15.28 3.30 -2.05
CA THR A 56 15.90 4.64 -1.97
C THR A 56 16.00 5.35 -3.32
N GLU A 57 15.58 4.69 -4.41
CA GLU A 57 15.70 5.21 -5.77
C GLU A 57 14.33 5.50 -6.39
N THR A 58 14.21 6.65 -7.07
CA THR A 58 13.00 7.06 -7.81
C THR A 58 12.55 6.01 -8.85
N LYS A 59 13.52 5.34 -9.51
CA LYS A 59 13.21 4.31 -10.51
C LYS A 59 12.55 3.09 -9.87
N SER A 60 13.10 2.63 -8.75
CA SER A 60 12.59 1.49 -7.99
C SER A 60 11.21 1.78 -7.41
N TRP A 61 10.96 3.01 -6.93
CA TRP A 61 9.62 3.45 -6.52
C TRP A 61 8.61 3.35 -7.66
N ARG A 62 8.96 3.87 -8.85
CA ARG A 62 8.08 3.79 -10.02
C ARG A 62 7.73 2.35 -10.38
N THR A 63 8.73 1.46 -10.39
CA THR A 63 8.50 0.02 -10.62
C THR A 63 7.60 -0.59 -9.56
N ALA A 64 7.80 -0.26 -8.28
CA ALA A 64 6.96 -0.75 -7.19
C ALA A 64 5.49 -0.35 -7.38
N VAL A 65 5.21 0.94 -7.64
CA VAL A 65 3.84 1.44 -7.88
C VAL A 65 3.21 0.75 -9.10
N GLN A 66 3.97 0.53 -10.17
CA GLN A 66 3.50 -0.19 -11.36
C GLN A 66 3.12 -1.64 -11.04
N ASN A 67 3.98 -2.34 -10.29
CA ASN A 67 3.74 -3.73 -9.89
C ASN A 67 2.49 -3.86 -9.01
N LEU A 68 2.35 -3.01 -8.00
CA LEU A 68 1.18 -2.98 -7.12
C LEU A 68 -0.10 -2.65 -7.90
N SER A 69 -0.04 -1.66 -8.79
CA SER A 69 -1.17 -1.29 -9.65
C SER A 69 -1.64 -2.45 -10.53
N ARG A 70 -0.70 -3.27 -11.04
CA ARG A 70 -1.04 -4.46 -11.84
C ARG A 70 -1.77 -5.51 -11.01
N VAL A 71 -1.32 -5.76 -9.79
CA VAL A 71 -1.97 -6.71 -8.87
C VAL A 71 -3.39 -6.25 -8.53
N LEU A 72 -3.55 -4.98 -8.16
CA LEU A 72 -4.85 -4.41 -7.76
C LEU A 72 -5.84 -4.35 -8.93
N LYS A 73 -5.38 -3.98 -10.13
CA LYS A 73 -6.21 -4.03 -11.34
C LYS A 73 -6.66 -5.45 -11.67
N GLY A 74 -5.75 -6.43 -11.61
CA GLY A 74 -6.10 -7.83 -11.83
C GLY A 74 -7.16 -8.32 -10.82
N TRP A 75 -7.00 -7.99 -9.53
CA TRP A 75 -7.99 -8.33 -8.51
C TRP A 75 -9.36 -7.68 -8.76
N GLN A 76 -9.37 -6.43 -9.24
CA GLN A 76 -10.59 -5.70 -9.62
C GLN A 76 -11.29 -6.36 -10.83
N GLU A 77 -10.52 -6.76 -11.85
CA GLU A 77 -11.04 -7.37 -13.08
C GLU A 77 -11.56 -8.80 -12.87
N GLU A 78 -10.96 -9.58 -11.95
CA GLU A 78 -11.42 -10.93 -11.59
C GLU A 78 -12.89 -11.00 -11.16
N ALA A 79 -13.49 -9.90 -10.67
CA ALA A 79 -14.94 -9.84 -10.40
C ALA A 79 -15.80 -9.70 -11.66
N THR A 80 -15.27 -9.03 -12.68
CA THR A 80 -16.02 -8.69 -13.90
C THR A 80 -16.23 -9.93 -14.77
N ASP A 81 -15.26 -10.85 -14.78
CA ASP A 81 -15.30 -12.08 -15.57
C ASP A 81 -16.15 -13.20 -14.94
N GLY A 82 -16.54 -13.04 -13.66
CA GLY A 82 -17.24 -14.06 -12.88
C GLY A 82 -18.76 -14.07 -12.99
N GLY A 83 -19.37 -13.18 -13.78
CA GLY A 83 -20.82 -13.13 -14.01
C GLY A 83 -21.66 -12.79 -12.77
N LYS A 84 -21.06 -12.22 -11.71
CA LYS A 84 -21.76 -11.76 -10.51
C LYS A 84 -21.92 -10.25 -10.55
N ASP A 85 -23.00 -9.73 -9.97
CA ASP A 85 -23.23 -8.29 -9.74
C ASP A 85 -22.21 -7.64 -8.76
N GLU A 86 -21.04 -8.28 -8.54
CA GLU A 86 -19.99 -7.77 -7.68
C GLU A 86 -19.11 -6.76 -8.43
N ARG A 87 -19.12 -5.51 -7.98
CA ARG A 87 -18.16 -4.49 -8.42
C ARG A 87 -17.09 -4.32 -7.37
N ARG A 88 -15.83 -4.41 -7.82
CA ARG A 88 -14.65 -4.22 -6.99
C ARG A 88 -14.03 -2.88 -7.30
N SER A 89 -13.56 -2.18 -6.28
CA SER A 89 -12.67 -1.04 -6.44
C SER A 89 -11.65 -0.99 -5.30
N TRP A 90 -10.63 -0.16 -5.45
CA TRP A 90 -9.59 0.02 -4.44
C TRP A 90 -9.14 1.48 -4.42
N ARG A 91 -8.65 1.92 -3.27
CA ARG A 91 -8.10 3.28 -3.08
C ARG A 91 -6.97 3.26 -2.08
N TRP A 92 -6.03 4.19 -2.28
CA TRP A 92 -5.01 4.50 -1.28
C TRP A 92 -5.61 5.38 -0.18
N LEU A 93 -5.34 5.03 1.07
CA LEU A 93 -5.53 5.89 2.23
C LEU A 93 -4.17 6.44 2.62
N LEU A 94 -4.07 7.76 2.77
CA LEU A 94 -2.85 8.42 3.21
C LEU A 94 -3.05 8.97 4.61
N GLU A 95 -2.13 8.64 5.50
CA GLU A 95 -2.15 9.05 6.90
C GLU A 95 -0.80 9.64 7.28
N ALA A 96 -0.80 10.70 8.06
CA ALA A 96 0.39 11.25 8.69
C ALA A 96 0.09 11.39 10.17
N ASP A 97 0.92 10.78 11.01
CA ASP A 97 0.79 10.84 12.46
C ASP A 97 1.93 11.67 13.02
N VAL A 98 1.73 12.98 13.17
CA VAL A 98 2.69 13.88 13.80
C VAL A 98 2.03 14.98 14.62
N ASP A 99 2.73 15.41 15.66
CA ASP A 99 2.38 16.59 16.43
C ASP A 99 2.82 17.90 15.74
N ALA A 100 2.57 19.04 16.41
CA ALA A 100 2.91 20.37 15.89
C ALA A 100 4.41 20.60 15.70
N THR A 101 5.26 19.72 16.24
CA THR A 101 6.72 19.76 16.11
C THR A 101 7.25 18.79 15.04
N GLY A 102 6.37 18.01 14.42
CA GLY A 102 6.71 17.11 13.32
C GLY A 102 7.23 15.75 13.78
N TYR A 103 6.89 15.33 14.99
CA TYR A 103 7.26 14.03 15.56
C TYR A 103 6.01 13.19 15.84
N ASP A 104 6.13 11.88 15.65
CA ASP A 104 5.07 10.93 15.99
C ASP A 104 5.03 10.62 17.49
N MET A 105 4.06 9.81 17.91
CA MET A 105 3.89 9.42 19.31
C MET A 105 5.07 8.63 19.91
N THR A 106 6.00 8.14 19.08
CA THR A 106 7.22 7.44 19.49
C THR A 106 8.45 8.34 19.50
N GLY A 107 8.31 9.60 19.09
CA GLY A 107 9.41 10.56 18.98
C GLY A 107 10.22 10.42 17.68
N GLU A 108 9.75 9.62 16.72
CA GLU A 108 10.34 9.55 15.39
C GLU A 108 9.83 10.70 14.53
N LYS A 109 10.61 11.11 13.54
CA LYS A 109 10.22 12.21 12.64
C LYS A 109 9.04 11.82 11.74
N ALA A 110 8.35 12.86 11.26
CA ALA A 110 7.26 12.76 10.32
C ALA A 110 7.47 11.75 9.20
N SER A 111 6.51 10.84 9.07
CA SER A 111 6.38 9.95 7.93
C SER A 111 4.94 9.97 7.42
N ILE A 112 4.78 9.65 6.14
CA ILE A 112 3.46 9.45 5.54
C ILE A 112 3.27 7.95 5.34
N TRP A 113 2.17 7.43 5.86
CA TRP A 113 1.73 6.08 5.64
C TRP A 113 0.71 6.02 4.51
N ALA A 114 0.83 4.99 3.68
CA ALA A 114 -0.15 4.65 2.66
C ALA A 114 -0.64 3.22 2.84
N TYR A 115 -1.96 3.07 2.90
CA TYR A 115 -2.66 1.80 3.05
C TYR A 115 -3.61 1.58 1.87
N VAL A 116 -3.95 0.32 1.60
CA VAL A 116 -4.92 -0.02 0.56
C VAL A 116 -6.25 -0.39 1.21
N ARG A 117 -7.31 0.33 0.82
CA ARG A 117 -8.69 -0.05 1.11
C ARG A 117 -9.35 -0.60 -0.15
N LEU A 118 -9.97 -1.76 0.00
CA LEU A 118 -10.83 -2.38 -1.00
C LEU A 118 -12.28 -1.97 -0.75
N SER A 119 -13.06 -1.87 -1.80
CA SER A 119 -14.51 -1.71 -1.72
C SER A 119 -15.19 -2.77 -2.59
N LEU A 120 -16.17 -3.46 -2.01
CA LEU A 120 -16.98 -4.50 -2.63
C LEU A 120 -18.45 -4.07 -2.65
N ASP A 121 -19.01 -3.85 -3.82
CA ASP A 121 -20.44 -3.58 -4.00
C ASP A 121 -21.11 -4.81 -4.60
N ARG A 122 -22.17 -5.31 -3.97
CA ARG A 122 -22.90 -6.53 -4.41
C ARG A 122 -24.35 -6.28 -4.83
N GLY A 123 -24.78 -5.02 -4.90
CA GLY A 123 -26.17 -4.67 -5.19
C GLY A 123 -26.55 -4.91 -6.66
N GLY A 124 -27.67 -5.62 -6.85
CA GLY A 124 -28.33 -5.73 -8.15
C GLY A 124 -29.04 -4.41 -8.57
N PRO A 125 -29.52 -4.29 -9.81
CA PRO A 125 -30.25 -3.10 -10.25
C PRO A 125 -31.47 -2.80 -9.37
N GLY A 126 -31.40 -1.74 -8.56
CA GLY A 126 -32.47 -1.31 -7.65
C GLY A 126 -32.30 -1.68 -6.19
N GLU A 127 -31.24 -2.43 -5.83
CA GLU A 127 -30.92 -2.74 -4.44
C GLU A 127 -29.84 -1.79 -3.91
N ALA A 128 -30.15 -1.12 -2.79
CA ALA A 128 -29.22 -0.23 -2.10
C ALA A 128 -28.40 -1.00 -1.04
N GLU A 129 -27.84 -2.15 -1.39
CA GLU A 129 -26.87 -2.78 -0.49
C GLU A 129 -25.64 -1.88 -0.38
N LYS A 130 -25.33 -1.52 0.87
CA LYS A 130 -24.19 -0.67 1.20
C LYS A 130 -22.91 -1.47 0.93
N GLY A 131 -22.06 -0.95 0.06
CA GLY A 131 -20.74 -1.52 -0.21
C GLY A 131 -19.94 -1.77 1.06
N GLU A 132 -19.17 -2.86 1.05
CA GLU A 132 -18.26 -3.25 2.11
C GLU A 132 -16.86 -2.68 1.84
N ASP A 133 -16.32 -1.96 2.81
CA ASP A 133 -14.93 -1.48 2.77
C ASP A 133 -14.05 -2.43 3.61
N ILE A 134 -12.93 -2.86 3.04
CA ILE A 134 -11.98 -3.77 3.68
C ILE A 134 -10.58 -3.16 3.62
N ASP A 135 -9.98 -2.94 4.79
CA ASP A 135 -8.59 -2.47 4.90
C ASP A 135 -7.61 -3.63 4.88
N LEU A 136 -6.58 -3.52 4.04
CA LEU A 136 -5.47 -4.45 3.99
C LEU A 136 -4.46 -4.16 5.12
N ASN A 137 -4.86 -4.45 6.35
CA ASN A 137 -4.11 -4.11 7.57
C ASN A 137 -2.74 -4.81 7.71
N GLY A 138 -2.52 -5.89 6.96
CA GLY A 138 -1.24 -6.60 6.91
C GLY A 138 -0.24 -6.00 5.91
N PHE A 139 -0.66 -5.05 5.06
CA PHE A 139 0.22 -4.41 4.07
C PHE A 139 0.23 -2.89 4.23
N GLY A 140 1.42 -2.30 4.20
CA GLY A 140 1.54 -0.84 4.29
C GLY A 140 2.78 -0.30 3.59
N VAL A 141 2.75 1.00 3.32
CA VAL A 141 3.84 1.73 2.70
C VAL A 141 4.16 2.94 3.57
N GLN A 142 5.41 3.09 3.98
CA GLN A 142 5.89 4.25 4.70
C GLN A 142 6.80 5.07 3.80
N VAL A 143 6.45 6.33 3.59
CA VAL A 143 7.34 7.33 3.00
C VAL A 143 8.01 8.08 4.14
N TRP A 144 9.32 7.94 4.23
CA TRP A 144 10.10 8.52 5.33
C TRP A 144 10.29 10.02 5.13
N GLY A 145 10.30 10.79 6.22
CA GLY A 145 10.79 12.16 6.24
C GLY A 145 12.32 12.23 6.38
N GLU A 146 12.92 13.36 6.02
CA GLU A 146 14.35 13.57 6.22
C GLU A 146 14.73 13.62 7.70
N LYS A 147 15.79 12.90 8.09
CA LYS A 147 16.38 13.02 9.43
C LYS A 147 16.90 14.44 9.64
N ALA A 148 16.71 15.00 10.84
CA ALA A 148 17.33 16.28 11.15
C ALA A 148 18.84 16.06 11.26
N GLU A 149 19.62 16.97 10.67
CA GLU A 149 21.07 17.06 10.91
C GLU A 149 21.38 17.41 12.37
#